data_AF-A0A1Q4YK85-F1
#
_entry.id   AF-A0A1Q4YK85-F1
#
_cell.length_a   1.000
_cell.length_b   1.000
_cell.length_c   1.000
_cell.angle_alpha   90.00
_cell.angle_beta   90.00
_cell.angle_gamma   90.00
#
_symmetry.space_group_name_H-M   'P 1'
#
loop_
_entity.id
_entity.type
_entity.pdbx_description
1 polymer ?
#
loop_
_entity_poly.entity_id
_entity_poly.type
_entity_poly.pdbx_seq_one_letter_code
_entity_poly.pdbx_strand_id
1 'polypeptide(L)'
;MSTTDEPGAQERKRGARDPQKRRPRRNEAERVVLSAAMAKAYDVDRLTIREVAETFDVSYGHARKLLLEAKVKLRSKRGTRPPAAKKAWRR
;
A
#
# COMPACT_ATOMS: atom_id res chain seq x y z
N MET A 1 -50.38 -24.06 9.05
CA MET A 1 -49.54 -25.20 8.63
C MET A 1 -48.98 -24.82 7.27
N SER A 2 -47.69 -24.67 6.99
CA SER A 2 -46.48 -25.00 7.77
C SER A 2 -45.34 -24.06 7.34
N THR A 3 -44.55 -23.70 8.33
CA THR A 3 -43.26 -23.03 8.31
C THR A 3 -42.24 -23.77 7.45
N THR A 4 -41.43 -23.06 6.65
CA THR A 4 -40.01 -23.40 6.49
C THR A 4 -39.23 -22.11 6.28
N ASP A 5 -38.64 -21.68 7.38
CA ASP A 5 -37.54 -20.72 7.50
C ASP A 5 -36.29 -21.42 6.95
N GLU A 6 -35.61 -20.85 5.94
CA GLU A 6 -34.28 -21.31 5.51
C GLU A 6 -33.20 -20.39 6.09
N PRO A 7 -32.45 -20.82 7.12
CA PRO A 7 -31.28 -20.11 7.60
C PRO A 7 -30.04 -20.59 6.84
N GLY A 8 -29.40 -19.68 6.11
CA GLY A 8 -28.18 -19.98 5.35
C GLY A 8 -27.14 -18.89 5.48
N ALA A 9 -26.63 -18.70 6.70
CA ALA A 9 -25.48 -17.84 6.97
C ALA A 9 -24.33 -18.21 6.02
N GLN A 10 -24.05 -17.33 5.04
CA GLN A 10 -22.92 -17.51 4.13
C GLN A 10 -21.62 -17.42 4.93
N GLU A 11 -21.08 -18.60 5.21
CA GLU A 11 -19.76 -18.82 5.75
C GLU A 11 -18.75 -18.16 4.81
N ARG A 12 -18.33 -16.93 5.13
CA ARG A 12 -17.20 -16.27 4.45
C ARG A 12 -15.92 -16.97 4.89
N LYS A 13 -15.71 -18.20 4.43
CA LYS A 13 -14.40 -18.84 4.45
C LYS A 13 -13.44 -17.84 3.78
N ARG A 14 -12.43 -17.37 4.52
CA ARG A 14 -11.35 -16.55 3.93
C ARG A 14 -10.64 -17.47 2.93
N GLY A 15 -11.10 -17.45 1.69
CA GLY A 15 -10.60 -18.29 0.62
C GLY A 15 -9.08 -18.15 0.47
N ALA A 16 -8.42 -19.24 0.08
CA ALA A 16 -7.01 -19.23 -0.28
C ALA A 16 -6.78 -18.09 -1.30
N ARG A 17 -5.89 -17.16 -0.95
CA ARG A 17 -5.55 -16.02 -1.79
C ARG A 17 -4.99 -16.56 -3.11
N ASP A 18 -5.60 -16.19 -4.24
CA ASP A 18 -5.13 -16.61 -5.56
C ASP A 18 -3.61 -16.45 -5.70
N PRO A 19 -2.92 -17.38 -6.39
CA PRO A 19 -1.50 -17.26 -6.62
C PRO A 19 -1.20 -15.94 -7.34
N GLN A 20 -0.53 -15.02 -6.64
CA GLN A 20 -0.15 -13.74 -7.21
C GLN A 20 0.76 -13.97 -8.42
N LYS A 21 0.28 -13.64 -9.62
CA LYS A 21 1.11 -13.55 -10.82
C LYS A 21 2.27 -12.61 -10.52
N ARG A 22 3.48 -13.15 -10.41
CA ARG A 22 4.69 -12.36 -10.16
C ARG A 22 4.95 -11.50 -11.39
N ARG A 23 4.69 -10.20 -11.29
CA ARG A 23 5.12 -9.24 -12.32
C ARG A 23 6.66 -9.35 -12.47
N PRO A 24 7.20 -9.37 -13.69
CA PRO A 24 8.65 -9.38 -13.89
C PRO A 24 9.28 -8.18 -13.19
N ARG A 25 10.48 -8.37 -12.64
CA ARG A 25 11.22 -7.28 -12.01
C ARG A 25 11.56 -6.26 -13.09
N ARG A 26 11.17 -5.00 -12.89
CA ARG A 26 11.67 -3.89 -13.72
C ARG A 26 13.19 -3.82 -13.61
N ASN A 27 13.84 -3.47 -14.72
CA ASN A 27 15.27 -3.26 -14.74
C ASN A 27 15.64 -2.06 -13.86
N GLU A 28 16.86 -2.03 -13.33
CA GLU A 28 17.30 -0.99 -12.39
C GLU A 28 17.22 0.40 -13.04
N ALA A 29 17.56 0.53 -14.33
CA ALA A 29 17.44 1.78 -15.08
C ALA A 29 15.99 2.30 -15.14
N GLU A 30 15.02 1.41 -15.38
CA GLU A 30 13.59 1.78 -15.41
C GLU A 30 13.10 2.22 -14.03
N ARG A 31 13.61 1.58 -12.97
CA ARG A 31 13.30 1.98 -11.59
C ARG A 31 13.82 3.38 -11.27
N VAL A 32 15.05 3.71 -11.69
CA VAL A 32 15.62 5.04 -11.49
C VAL A 32 14.78 6.11 -12.19
N VAL A 33 14.46 5.90 -13.48
CA VAL A 33 13.64 6.83 -14.26
C VAL A 33 12.26 7.01 -13.63
N LEU A 34 11.60 5.91 -13.26
CA LEU A 34 10.30 5.96 -12.60
C LEU A 34 10.37 6.69 -11.25
N SER A 35 11.38 6.40 -10.43
CA SER A 35 11.54 7.03 -9.12
C SER A 35 11.72 8.54 -9.22
N ALA A 36 12.47 9.01 -10.23
CA ALA A 36 12.67 10.43 -10.50
C ALA A 36 11.37 11.11 -10.96
N ALA A 37 10.61 10.45 -11.85
CA ALA A 37 9.31 10.95 -12.30
C ALA A 37 8.29 11.05 -11.16
N MET A 38 8.24 10.03 -10.28
CA MET A 38 7.37 10.02 -9.10
C MET A 38 7.79 11.09 -8.08
N ALA A 39 9.09 11.30 -7.88
CA ALA A 39 9.60 12.37 -7.01
C ALA A 39 9.18 13.75 -7.51
N LYS A 40 9.29 14.00 -8.82
CA LYS A 40 8.83 15.26 -9.44
C LYS A 40 7.33 15.46 -9.22
N ALA A 41 6.51 14.44 -9.47
CA ALA A 41 5.06 14.50 -9.26
C ALA A 41 4.69 14.81 -7.80
N TYR A 42 5.43 14.26 -6.84
CA TYR A 42 5.19 14.50 -5.42
C TYR A 42 5.63 15.91 -4.95
N ASP A 43 6.81 16.36 -5.37
CA ASP A 43 7.41 17.59 -4.87
C ASP A 43 6.94 18.84 -5.65
N VAL A 44 6.88 18.74 -6.98
CA VAL A 44 6.53 19.85 -7.88
C VAL A 44 5.02 19.97 -8.02
N ASP A 45 4.34 18.89 -8.44
CA ASP A 45 2.89 18.91 -8.67
C ASP A 45 2.10 18.77 -7.36
N ARG A 46 2.81 18.64 -6.23
CA ARG A 46 2.26 18.54 -4.87
C ARG A 46 1.28 17.38 -4.65
N LEU A 47 1.29 16.38 -5.54
CA LEU A 47 0.41 15.22 -5.48
C LEU A 47 0.65 14.39 -4.22
N THR A 48 -0.42 13.76 -3.73
CA THR A 48 -0.34 12.80 -2.63
C THR A 48 0.27 11.48 -3.11
N ILE A 49 0.81 10.68 -2.19
CA ILE A 49 1.36 9.34 -2.53
C ILE A 49 0.28 8.47 -3.19
N ARG A 50 -1.00 8.67 -2.85
CA ARG A 50 -2.11 7.93 -3.44
C ARG A 50 -2.35 8.34 -4.89
N GLU A 51 -2.39 9.64 -5.17
CA GLU A 51 -2.55 10.12 -6.55
C GLU A 51 -1.35 9.74 -7.41
N VAL A 52 -0.12 9.85 -6.87
CA VAL A 52 1.08 9.35 -7.57
C VAL A 52 0.97 7.85 -7.85
N ALA A 53 0.45 7.05 -6.92
CA ALA A 53 0.25 5.63 -7.15
C ALA A 53 -0.74 5.35 -8.30
N GLU A 54 -1.83 6.11 -8.36
CA GLU A 54 -2.86 6.02 -9.40
C GLU A 54 -2.33 6.49 -10.76
N THR A 55 -1.62 7.62 -10.82
CA THR A 55 -1.02 8.17 -12.06
C THR A 55 -0.02 7.22 -12.70
N PHE A 56 0.74 6.48 -11.90
CA PHE A 56 1.81 5.60 -12.39
C PHE A 56 1.43 4.10 -12.41
N ASP A 57 0.15 3.76 -12.18
CA ASP A 57 -0.37 2.38 -12.07
C ASP A 57 0.49 1.46 -11.18
N VAL A 58 0.85 1.95 -10.00
CA VAL A 58 1.63 1.21 -9.01
C VAL A 58 0.91 1.16 -7.68
N SER A 59 1.11 0.08 -6.93
CA SER A 59 0.55 0.01 -5.58
C SER A 59 1.11 1.12 -4.67
N TYR A 60 0.30 1.59 -3.73
CA TYR A 60 0.70 2.60 -2.74
C TYR A 60 2.01 2.23 -2.01
N GLY A 61 2.15 0.97 -1.60
CA GLY A 61 3.37 0.50 -0.92
C GLY A 61 4.60 0.57 -1.81
N HIS A 62 4.43 0.29 -3.10
CA HIS A 62 5.50 0.40 -4.09
C HIS A 62 5.87 1.86 -4.35
N ALA A 63 4.87 2.73 -4.53
CA ALA A 63 5.09 4.17 -4.68
C ALA A 63 5.84 4.76 -3.48
N ARG A 64 5.41 4.43 -2.25
CA ARG A 64 6.09 4.86 -1.03
C ARG A 64 7.54 4.37 -0.98
N LYS A 65 7.81 3.13 -1.38
CA LYS A 65 9.18 2.58 -1.40
C LYS A 65 10.07 3.35 -2.37
N LEU A 66 9.58 3.63 -3.59
CA LEU A 66 10.34 4.36 -4.61
C LEU A 66 10.60 5.82 -4.20
N LEU A 67 9.63 6.50 -3.60
CA LEU A 67 9.83 7.85 -3.07
C LEU A 67 10.89 7.90 -1.96
N LEU A 68 10.93 6.87 -1.10
CA LEU A 68 11.97 6.74 -0.08
C LEU A 68 13.35 6.44 -0.67
N GLU A 69 13.43 5.59 -1.70
CA GLU A 69 14.67 5.32 -2.46
C GLU A 69 15.19 6.60 -3.13
N ALA A 70 14.29 7.43 -3.66
CA ALA A 70 14.59 8.76 -4.21
C ALA A 70 14.90 9.83 -3.14
N LYS A 71 14.99 9.46 -1.86
CA LYS A 71 15.26 10.35 -0.71
C LYS A 71 14.28 11.51 -0.56
N VAL A 72 13.05 11.36 -1.06
CA VAL A 72 12.00 12.38 -0.94
C VAL A 72 11.53 12.48 0.51
N LYS A 73 11.45 13.71 1.04
CA LYS A 73 10.91 13.96 2.38
C LYS A 73 9.39 13.80 2.37
N LEU A 74 8.93 12.59 2.70
CA LEU A 74 7.50 12.31 2.82
C LEU A 74 6.88 13.19 3.92
N ARG A 75 5.80 13.90 3.57
CA ARG A 75 4.97 14.62 4.53
C ARG A 75 4.40 13.61 5.53
N SER A 76 4.79 13.73 6.80
CA SER A 76 4.22 12.88 7.85
C SER A 76 2.73 13.18 7.97
N LYS A 77 1.92 12.14 8.06
CA LYS A 77 0.50 12.30 8.38
C LYS A 77 0.45 12.90 9.79
N ARG A 78 -0.10 14.11 9.94
CA ARG A 78 -0.38 14.71 11.26
C ARG A 78 -1.23 13.68 12.03
N GLY A 79 -0.68 13.12 13.11
CA GLY A 79 -1.38 12.15 13.96
C GLY A 79 -0.91 10.70 13.90
N THR A 80 0.26 10.39 13.30
CA THR A 80 0.89 9.08 13.59
C THR A 80 1.21 9.03 15.09
N ARG A 81 0.30 8.38 15.83
CA ARG A 81 0.49 8.06 17.25
C ARG A 81 1.85 7.37 17.36
N PRO A 82 2.75 7.82 18.25
CA PRO A 82 4.03 7.15 18.42
C PRO A 82 3.76 5.66 18.61
N PRO A 83 4.56 4.76 18.01
CA PRO A 83 4.37 3.33 18.18
C PRO A 83 4.27 3.09 19.68
N ALA A 84 3.13 2.54 20.14
CA ALA A 84 2.92 2.24 21.54
C ALA A 84 4.14 1.45 21.98
N ALA A 85 4.99 2.08 22.82
CA ALA A 85 6.20 1.46 23.31
C ALA A 85 5.79 0.08 23.80
N LYS A 86 6.27 -0.99 23.14
CA LYS A 86 5.94 -2.36 23.53
C LYS A 86 6.22 -2.42 25.02
N LYS A 87 5.16 -2.45 25.84
CA LYS A 87 5.30 -2.60 27.28
C LYS A 87 6.00 -3.93 27.41
N ALA A 88 7.29 -3.92 27.72
CA ALA A 88 8.03 -5.13 28.00
C ALA A 88 7.32 -5.71 29.21
N TRP A 89 6.63 -6.85 29.03
CA TRP A 89 6.11 -7.59 30.16
C TRP A 89 7.36 -8.00 30.95
N ARG A 90 7.70 -7.23 31.98
CA ARG A 90 8.66 -7.65 32.99
C ARG A 90 8.00 -8.83 33.71
N ARG A 91 8.70 -9.95 33.65
CA ARG A 91 8.36 -11.24 34.27
C ARG A 91 8.61 -11.19 35.77
#